data_AF-A0A3N5PYY3-F1
#
_entry.id   AF-A0A3N5PYY3-F1
#
_cell.length_a   1.000
_cell.length_b   1.000
_cell.length_c   1.000
_cell.angle_alpha   90.00
_cell.angle_beta   90.00
_cell.angle_gamma   90.00
#
_symmetry.space_group_name_H-M   'P 1'
#
loop_
_entity.id
_entity.type
_entity.pdbx_description
1 polymer ?
#
loop_
_entity_poly.entity_id
_entity_poly.type
_entity_poly.pdbx_seq_one_letter_code
_entity_poly.pdbx_strand_id
1 'polypeptide(L)' 'MVSTSTVTFRTAAAGMATVTLVDGEGRLAATLYAGDLASGAHTVDLAAAQLASGAYTVVVSSNGQSASMPVTIVK' A
#
# COMPACT_ATOMS: atom_id res chain seq x y z
N MET A 1 16.92 -13.52 -7.54
CA MET A 1 16.52 -12.85 -6.29
C MET A 1 15.88 -11.54 -6.69
N VAL A 2 14.55 -11.46 -6.66
CA VAL A 2 13.83 -10.25 -7.09
C VAL A 2 12.86 -9.91 -5.97
N SER A 3 13.21 -8.91 -5.19
CA SER A 3 12.42 -8.38 -4.06
C SER A 3 11.29 -7.48 -4.59
N THR A 4 10.50 -7.97 -5.55
CA THR A 4 9.35 -7.23 -6.09
C THR A 4 8.21 -7.31 -5.08
N SER A 5 8.25 -6.40 -4.12
CA SER A 5 7.22 -6.21 -3.08
C SER A 5 6.03 -5.42 -3.64
N THR A 6 5.47 -5.86 -4.76
CA THR A 6 4.26 -5.23 -5.31
C THR A 6 3.04 -5.57 -4.45
N VAL A 7 2.16 -4.61 -4.20
CA VAL A 7 0.84 -4.86 -3.61
C VAL A 7 -0.23 -4.57 -4.63
N THR A 8 -1.14 -5.54 -4.77
CA THR A 8 -2.31 -5.43 -5.64
C THR A 8 -3.53 -5.15 -4.78
N PHE A 9 -4.28 -4.12 -5.13
CA PHE A 9 -5.53 -3.75 -4.46
C PHE A 9 -6.59 -3.41 -5.51
N ARG A 10 -7.84 -3.34 -5.07
CA ARG A 10 -8.96 -2.97 -5.94
C ARG A 10 -9.69 -1.76 -5.40
N THR A 11 -10.02 -0.83 -6.29
CA THR A 11 -10.87 0.32 -6.00
C THR A 11 -12.26 0.08 -6.61
N ALA A 12 -13.31 0.25 -5.81
CA ALA A 12 -14.69 0.01 -6.26
C ALA A 12 -15.21 1.11 -7.18
N ALA A 13 -14.74 2.35 -6.98
CA ALA A 13 -15.12 3.52 -7.75
C ALA A 13 -13.88 4.32 -8.14
N ALA A 14 -13.98 5.07 -9.25
CA ALA A 14 -12.94 6.01 -9.63
C ALA A 14 -12.91 7.22 -8.68
N GLY A 15 -11.73 7.77 -8.41
CA GLY A 15 -11.54 8.98 -7.61
C GLY A 15 -10.23 8.99 -6.85
N MET A 16 -10.08 10.00 -5.99
CA MET A 16 -8.88 10.17 -5.16
C MET A 16 -8.67 8.94 -4.27
N ALA A 17 -7.48 8.36 -4.38
CA ALA A 17 -7.03 7.23 -3.59
C ALA A 17 -5.63 7.51 -3.02
N THR A 18 -5.44 7.10 -1.78
CA THR A 18 -4.16 7.17 -1.08
C THR A 18 -3.79 5.78 -0.62
N VAL A 19 -2.58 5.35 -0.97
CA VAL A 19 -2.01 4.09 -0.52
C VAL A 19 -0.82 4.41 0.37
N THR A 20 -0.94 4.05 1.63
CA THR A 20 0.11 4.23 2.63
C THR A 20 0.54 2.90 3.20
N LEU A 21 1.75 2.89 3.72
CA LEU A 21 2.31 1.80 4.50
C LEU A 21 2.45 2.28 5.93
N VAL A 22 1.92 1.52 6.88
CA VAL A 22 2.06 1.77 8.31
C VAL A 22 2.81 0.62 8.98
N ASP A 23 3.57 0.92 10.03
CA ASP A 23 4.25 -0.09 10.84
C ASP A 23 3.29 -0.79 11.83
N GLY A 24 3.81 -1.72 12.62
CA GLY A 24 3.03 -2.44 13.64
C GLY A 24 2.49 -1.54 14.77
N GLU A 25 2.97 -0.31 14.91
CA GLU A 25 2.47 0.69 15.85
C GLU A 25 1.45 1.64 15.17
N GLY A 26 1.14 1.44 13.89
CA GLY A 26 0.22 2.27 13.11
C GLY A 26 0.84 3.59 12.63
N ARG A 27 2.15 3.78 12.77
CA ARG A 27 2.83 4.99 12.28
C ARG A 27 3.04 4.90 10.79
N LEU A 28 2.87 6.02 10.08
CA LEU A 28 3.13 6.13 8.66
C LEU A 28 4.62 5.87 8.38
N ALA A 29 4.91 4.76 7.70
CA ALA A 29 6.24 4.40 7.23
C ALA A 29 6.53 5.00 5.85
N ALA A 30 5.55 4.94 4.94
CA ALA A 30 5.67 5.49 3.59
C ALA A 30 4.32 5.79 2.94
N THR A 31 4.28 6.75 2.02
CA THR A 31 3.17 6.91 1.07
C THR A 31 3.61 6.30 -0.25
N LEU A 32 2.91 5.24 -0.68
CA LEU A 32 3.22 4.50 -1.91
C LEU A 32 2.55 5.14 -3.13
N TYR A 33 1.36 5.70 -2.94
CA TYR A 33 0.60 6.36 -3.99
C TYR A 33 -0.37 7.38 -3.38
N ALA A 34 -0.58 8.51 -4.07
CA ALA A 34 -1.60 9.49 -3.75
C ALA A 34 -2.06 10.17 -5.04
N GLY A 35 -3.31 9.97 -5.44
CA GLY A 35 -3.85 10.53 -6.67
C GLY A 35 -5.16 9.88 -7.11
N ASP A 36 -5.66 10.27 -8.28
CA ASP A 36 -6.88 9.69 -8.85
C ASP A 36 -6.60 8.30 -9.45
N LEU A 37 -7.37 7.30 -9.00
CA LEU A 37 -7.40 5.97 -9.59
C LEU A 37 -8.76 5.72 -10.24
N ALA A 38 -8.75 5.01 -11.37
CA ALA A 38 -9.97 4.44 -11.94
C ALA A 38 -10.51 3.32 -11.02
N SER A 39 -11.76 2.91 -11.21
CA SER A 39 -12.23 1.65 -10.61
C SER A 39 -11.51 0.46 -11.25
N GLY A 40 -11.17 -0.55 -10.47
CA GLY A 40 -10.48 -1.74 -10.98
C GLY A 40 -9.35 -2.22 -10.08
N ALA A 41 -8.49 -3.08 -10.63
CA ALA A 41 -7.31 -3.58 -9.95
C ALA A 41 -6.10 -2.70 -10.27
N HIS A 42 -5.33 -2.38 -9.24
CA HIS A 42 -4.12 -1.56 -9.32
C HIS A 42 -2.98 -2.28 -8.61
N THR A 43 -1.77 -2.05 -9.10
CA THR A 43 -0.55 -2.58 -8.51
C THR A 43 0.36 -1.41 -8.18
N VAL A 44 0.87 -1.38 -6.95
CA VAL A 44 1.87 -0.40 -6.51
C VAL A 44 3.09 -1.13 -6.01
N ASP A 45 4.27 -0.61 -6.32
CA ASP A 45 5.51 -1.10 -5.76
C ASP A 45 5.63 -0.63 -4.30
N LEU A 46 5.75 -1.56 -3.35
CA LEU A 46 6.41 -1.20 -2.11
C LEU A 46 7.89 -1.09 -2.44
N ALA A 47 8.44 0.11 -2.28
CA ALA A 47 9.89 0.37 -2.32
C ALA A 47 10.61 -0.30 -1.12
N ALA A 48 10.42 -1.61 -0.94
CA ALA A 48 10.81 -2.41 0.20
C ALA A 48 12.33 -2.43 0.44
N ALA A 49 13.13 -2.11 -0.57
CA ALA A 49 14.57 -1.92 -0.42
C ALA A 49 14.92 -0.86 0.64
N GLN A 50 14.11 0.19 0.76
CA GLN A 50 14.32 1.29 1.71
C GLN A 50 13.74 1.01 3.09
N LEU A 51 12.92 -0.04 3.23
CA LEU A 51 12.24 -0.39 4.48
C LEU A 51 13.06 -1.42 5.28
N ALA A 52 12.92 -1.38 6.60
CA ALA A 52 13.45 -2.43 7.46
C ALA A 52 12.63 -3.72 7.28
N SER A 53 13.25 -4.87 7.57
CA SER A 53 12.48 -6.12 7.64
C SER A 53 11.55 -6.07 8.86
N GLY A 54 10.29 -6.47 8.67
CA GLY A 54 9.28 -6.37 9.71
C GLY A 54 7.86 -6.52 9.19
N ALA A 55 6.91 -6.50 10.13
CA ALA A 55 5.48 -6.49 9.83
C ALA A 55 5.01 -5.05 9.59
N TYR A 56 4.30 -4.87 8.49
CA TYR A 56 3.68 -3.62 8.08
C TYR A 56 2.24 -3.87 7.66
N THR A 57 1.47 -2.80 7.53
CA THR A 57 0.12 -2.85 6.97
C THR A 57 0.02 -1.84 5.85
N VAL A 58 -0.39 -2.28 4.67
CA VAL A 58 -0.79 -1.37 3.60
C VAL A 58 -2.20 -0.92 3.88
N VAL A 59 -2.43 0.39 3.84
CA VAL A 59 -3.74 1.01 3.98
C VAL A 59 -4.06 1.71 2.67
N VAL A 60 -5.14 1.28 2.03
CA VAL A 60 -5.70 1.88 0.83
C VAL A 60 -6.95 2.64 1.26
N SER A 61 -6.95 3.96 1.10
CA SER A 61 -8.13 4.79 1.29
C SER A 61 -8.57 5.33 -0.05
N SER A 62 -9.84 5.14 -0.43
CA SER A 62 -10.42 5.66 -1.66
C SER A 62 -11.89 5.99 -1.45
N ASN A 63 -12.32 7.19 -1.84
CA ASN A 63 -13.71 7.63 -1.75
C ASN A 63 -14.37 7.40 -0.37
N GLY A 64 -13.62 7.61 0.72
CA GLY A 64 -14.09 7.41 2.09
C GLY A 64 -14.21 5.95 2.54
N GLN A 65 -13.77 4.99 1.72
CA GLN A 65 -13.63 3.59 2.08
C GLN A 65 -12.15 3.26 2.30
N SER A 66 -11.86 2.50 3.36
CA SER A 66 -10.50 2.06 3.65
C SER A 66 -10.43 0.54 3.65
N ALA A 67 -9.43 0.01 2.95
CA ALA A 67 -9.05 -1.40 3.00
C ALA A 67 -7.62 -1.50 3.54
N SER A 68 -7.33 -2.54 4.32
CA SER A 68 -5.99 -2.79 4.83
C SER A 68 -5.54 -4.22 4.55
N MET A 69 -4.25 -4.37 4.28
CA MET A 69 -3.62 -5.66 3.99
C MET A 69 -2.31 -5.77 4.77
N PRO A 70 -2.16 -6.80 5.64
CA PRO A 70 -0.89 -7.03 6.32
C PRO A 70 0.16 -7.49 5.31
N VAL A 71 1.38 -6.98 5.47
CA VAL A 71 2.53 -7.34 4.63
C VAL A 71 3.76 -7.52 5.51
N THR A 72 4.58 -8.51 5.17
CA THR A 72 5.86 -8.73 5.86
C THR A 72 6.98 -8.42 4.88
N ILE A 73 7.86 -7.50 5.26
CA ILE A 73 9.07 -7.18 4.51
C ILE A 73 10.18 -8.09 5.01
N VAL A 74 10.76 -8.89 4.10
CA VAL A 74 11.94 -9.73 4.34
C VAL A 74 13.02 -9.31 3.35
N LYS A 75 14.26 -9.17 3.82
CA LYS A 75 15.43 -8.83 2.99
C LYS A 75 16.28 -10.06 2.74
#